data_AF-A0A7S0IZP8-F1
#
_entry.id   AF-A0A7S0IZP8-F1
#
_cell.length_a   1.000
_cell.length_b   1.000
_cell.length_c   1.000
_cell.angle_alpha   90.00
_cell.angle_beta   90.00
_cell.angle_gamma   90.00
#
_symmetry.space_group_name_H-M   'P 1'
#
loop_
_entity.id
_entity.type
_entity.pdbx_description
1 polymer ?
#
loop_
_entity_poly.entity_id
_entity_poly.type
_entity_poly.pdbx_seq_one_letter_code
_entity_poly.pdbx_strand_id
1 'polypeptide(L)'
;REPSPESGLQHARQIGPAAALDVAHALDTAQSWFTLNPISGDFDDGAWWDGALARLCSGYERVCFVGESMGATGALRYARHCTGAVVALVPQIDVRDFGYASRADFADATKARLREAIGRACDETAAHVVVHVGGDEADVRQLSYLPSTAECSRLRVVMHDIDGHAVGAGLKAKGVLHQTILGDLGLLRSDHQLPISCSSEMAPS
;
A
#
# COMPACT_ATOMS: atom_id res chain seq x y z
N ARG A 1 -17.26 -33.76 -5.19
CA ARG A 1 -16.72 -32.88 -4.12
C ARG A 1 -15.96 -31.79 -4.85
N GLU A 2 -16.60 -30.65 -5.06
CA GLU A 2 -15.95 -29.47 -5.63
C GLU A 2 -15.05 -28.83 -4.56
N PRO A 3 -13.88 -28.28 -4.93
CA PRO A 3 -13.08 -27.51 -4.00
C PRO A 3 -13.80 -26.19 -3.69
N SER A 4 -14.01 -25.93 -2.41
CA SER A 4 -14.50 -24.64 -1.91
C SER A 4 -13.48 -23.54 -2.22
N PRO A 5 -13.83 -22.47 -2.96
CA PRO A 5 -12.93 -21.35 -3.18
C PRO A 5 -13.03 -20.42 -1.97
N GLU A 6 -12.08 -20.52 -1.04
CA GLU A 6 -11.75 -19.35 -0.23
C GLU A 6 -11.08 -18.34 -1.16
N SER A 7 -11.89 -17.51 -1.80
CA SER A 7 -11.46 -16.44 -2.71
C SER A 7 -10.47 -15.52 -2.00
N GLY A 8 -9.35 -15.18 -2.65
CA GLY A 8 -8.30 -14.31 -2.09
C GLY A 8 -8.76 -12.88 -1.71
N LEU A 9 -10.00 -12.51 -1.98
CA LEU A 9 -10.62 -11.28 -1.51
C LEU A 9 -11.76 -11.64 -0.53
N GLN A 10 -11.62 -11.21 0.71
CA GLN A 10 -12.63 -11.40 1.76
C GLN A 10 -13.24 -10.05 2.14
N HIS A 11 -14.57 -9.95 2.18
CA HIS A 11 -15.28 -8.69 2.44
C HIS A 11 -16.14 -8.82 3.70
N ALA A 12 -16.00 -7.86 4.63
CA ALA A 12 -16.78 -7.78 5.86
C ALA A 12 -17.23 -6.34 6.13
N ARG A 13 -18.47 -6.17 6.59
CA ARG A 13 -19.04 -4.87 6.98
C ARG A 13 -18.83 -4.62 8.46
N GLN A 14 -18.20 -3.50 8.83
CA GLN A 14 -18.06 -3.09 10.22
C GLN A 14 -19.01 -1.91 10.52
N ILE A 15 -19.95 -2.14 11.44
CA ILE A 15 -20.92 -1.11 11.87
C ILE A 15 -20.42 -0.49 13.17
N GLY A 16 -20.01 0.78 13.10
CA GLY A 16 -19.64 1.60 14.25
C GLY A 16 -20.41 2.93 14.31
N PRO A 17 -20.22 3.76 15.34
CA PRO A 17 -20.89 5.05 15.50
C PRO A 17 -20.39 6.17 14.57
N ALA A 18 -19.33 5.92 13.78
CA ALA A 18 -18.97 6.70 12.60
C ALA A 18 -19.51 5.96 11.37
N ALA A 19 -19.86 6.67 10.28
CA ALA A 19 -20.43 6.11 9.05
C ALA A 19 -19.88 4.71 8.71
N ALA A 20 -20.77 3.76 8.38
CA ALA A 20 -20.42 2.35 8.21
C ALA A 20 -19.21 2.19 7.29
N LEU A 21 -18.14 1.57 7.81
CA LEU A 21 -16.95 1.22 7.05
C LEU A 21 -17.08 -0.23 6.61
N ASP A 22 -16.98 -0.45 5.31
CA ASP A 22 -16.82 -1.76 4.74
C ASP A 22 -15.33 -2.04 4.58
N VAL A 23 -14.87 -3.19 5.08
CA VAL A 23 -13.45 -3.57 5.09
C VAL A 23 -13.30 -4.85 4.28
N ALA A 24 -12.45 -4.79 3.25
CA ALA A 24 -12.04 -5.96 2.49
C ALA A 24 -10.56 -6.26 2.70
N HIS A 25 -10.23 -7.55 2.78
CA HIS A 25 -8.87 -8.05 2.87
C HIS A 25 -8.51 -8.75 1.56
N ALA A 26 -7.39 -8.35 0.96
CA ALA A 26 -6.80 -9.00 -0.19
C ALA A 26 -5.59 -9.84 0.26
N LEU A 27 -5.65 -11.15 0.04
CA LEU A 27 -4.62 -12.10 0.44
C LEU A 27 -3.98 -12.74 -0.79
N ASP A 28 -2.70 -12.46 -1.00
CA ASP A 28 -1.86 -13.18 -1.96
C ASP A 28 -1.05 -14.25 -1.21
N THR A 29 -1.66 -15.43 -1.06
CA THR A 29 -1.03 -16.58 -0.40
C THR A 29 0.12 -17.19 -1.21
N ALA A 30 0.22 -16.87 -2.51
CA ALA A 30 1.28 -17.36 -3.36
C ALA A 30 2.56 -16.54 -3.20
N GLN A 31 2.54 -15.38 -2.52
CA GLN A 31 3.68 -14.45 -2.47
C GLN A 31 4.11 -14.04 -3.89
N SER A 32 3.14 -13.65 -4.71
CA SER A 32 3.33 -13.22 -6.10
C SER A 32 3.29 -11.69 -6.26
N TRP A 33 3.21 -10.94 -5.15
CA TRP A 33 2.97 -9.49 -5.18
C TRP A 33 1.73 -9.12 -6.00
N PHE A 34 0.68 -9.93 -5.86
CA PHE A 34 -0.60 -9.78 -6.55
C PHE A 34 -0.48 -9.80 -8.08
N THR A 35 0.52 -10.50 -8.62
CA THR A 35 0.72 -10.64 -10.08
C THR A 35 0.17 -11.93 -10.65
N LEU A 36 -0.19 -12.88 -9.78
CA LEU A 36 -0.70 -14.20 -10.13
C LEU A 36 -2.22 -14.24 -9.99
N ASN A 37 -2.88 -14.93 -10.93
CA ASN A 37 -4.29 -15.23 -10.89
C ASN A 37 -4.58 -16.32 -9.83
N PRO A 38 -5.21 -16.01 -8.69
CA PRO A 38 -5.36 -16.97 -7.59
C PRO A 38 -6.24 -18.18 -7.94
N ILE A 39 -6.95 -18.16 -9.07
CA ILE A 39 -7.77 -19.27 -9.55
C ILE A 39 -6.99 -20.19 -10.48
N SER A 40 -6.25 -19.64 -11.46
CA SER A 40 -5.53 -20.46 -12.44
C SER A 40 -4.11 -20.83 -12.03
N GLY A 41 -3.47 -20.02 -11.17
CA GLY A 41 -2.06 -20.16 -10.84
C GLY A 41 -1.11 -19.44 -11.81
N ASP A 42 -1.62 -18.82 -12.87
CA ASP A 42 -0.80 -18.19 -13.90
C ASP A 42 -0.42 -16.75 -13.54
N PHE A 43 0.76 -16.32 -13.96
CA PHE A 43 1.14 -14.91 -13.97
C PHE A 43 0.41 -14.19 -15.10
N ASP A 44 -0.74 -13.59 -14.79
CA ASP A 44 -1.55 -12.80 -15.71
C ASP A 44 -1.26 -11.29 -15.60
N ASP A 45 -0.08 -10.95 -15.08
CA ASP A 45 0.31 -9.61 -14.68
C ASP A 45 -0.78 -8.94 -13.82
N GLY A 46 -1.43 -9.70 -12.94
CA GLY A 46 -2.42 -9.22 -11.98
C GLY A 46 -3.74 -8.77 -12.59
N ALA A 47 -4.07 -9.20 -13.82
CA ALA A 47 -5.32 -8.86 -14.49
C ALA A 47 -6.55 -9.33 -13.70
N TRP A 48 -6.47 -10.51 -13.07
CA TRP A 48 -7.54 -11.00 -12.19
C TRP A 48 -7.81 -10.05 -11.03
N TRP A 49 -6.76 -9.65 -10.31
CA TRP A 49 -6.84 -8.75 -9.16
C TRP A 49 -7.41 -7.39 -9.56
N ASP A 50 -6.96 -6.88 -10.70
CA ASP A 50 -7.46 -5.62 -11.23
C ASP A 50 -8.96 -5.65 -11.48
N GLY A 51 -9.44 -6.67 -12.20
CA GLY A 51 -10.87 -6.83 -12.47
C GLY A 51 -11.70 -7.08 -11.22
N ALA A 52 -11.15 -7.79 -10.23
CA ALA A 52 -11.82 -8.04 -8.95
C ALA A 52 -11.96 -6.74 -8.13
N LEU A 53 -10.89 -5.96 -8.03
CA LEU A 53 -10.91 -4.67 -7.33
C LEU A 53 -11.79 -3.65 -8.05
N ALA A 54 -11.73 -3.54 -9.37
CA ALA A 54 -12.62 -2.67 -10.13
C ALA A 54 -14.10 -2.96 -9.84
N ARG A 55 -14.49 -4.24 -9.79
CA ARG A 55 -15.87 -4.63 -9.46
C ARG A 55 -16.23 -4.28 -8.02
N LEU A 56 -15.37 -4.60 -7.06
CA LEU A 56 -15.63 -4.31 -5.65
C LEU A 56 -15.74 -2.80 -5.40
N CYS A 57 -14.78 -2.03 -5.91
CA CYS A 57 -14.64 -0.60 -5.65
C CYS A 57 -15.72 0.26 -6.34
N SER A 58 -16.29 -0.20 -7.46
CA SER A 58 -17.29 0.60 -8.21
C SER A 58 -18.57 0.93 -7.44
N GLY A 59 -18.88 0.20 -6.35
CA GLY A 59 -20.03 0.47 -5.48
C GLY A 59 -19.79 1.53 -4.40
N TYR A 60 -18.57 2.06 -4.28
CA TYR A 60 -18.17 2.94 -3.17
C TYR A 60 -17.78 4.33 -3.68
N GLU A 61 -18.30 5.37 -3.04
CA GLU A 61 -17.91 6.76 -3.31
C GLU A 61 -16.45 7.02 -2.90
N ARG A 62 -16.07 6.47 -1.73
CA ARG A 62 -14.73 6.62 -1.16
C ARG A 62 -14.08 5.25 -0.96
N VAL A 63 -12.99 5.02 -1.67
CA VAL A 63 -12.17 3.81 -1.59
C VAL A 63 -10.76 4.18 -1.15
N CYS A 64 -10.26 3.48 -0.14
CA CYS A 64 -8.89 3.64 0.33
C CYS A 64 -8.20 2.28 0.45
N PHE A 65 -6.91 2.22 0.12
CA PHE A 65 -6.09 1.03 0.32
C PHE A 65 -5.04 1.27 1.40
N VAL A 66 -4.78 0.23 2.17
CA VAL A 66 -3.72 0.21 3.18
C VAL A 66 -2.94 -1.09 3.02
N GLY A 67 -1.62 -1.01 3.09
CA GLY A 67 -0.79 -2.20 3.11
C GLY A 67 0.57 -1.93 3.71
N GLU A 68 1.25 -3.02 4.10
CA GLU A 68 2.65 -3.02 4.54
C GLU A 68 3.44 -4.02 3.69
N SER A 69 4.70 -3.72 3.35
CA SER A 69 5.59 -4.64 2.67
C SER A 69 5.02 -5.11 1.31
N MET A 70 4.82 -6.42 1.12
CA MET A 70 4.13 -6.97 -0.05
C MET A 70 2.71 -6.42 -0.21
N GLY A 71 1.97 -6.23 0.88
CA GLY A 71 0.63 -5.64 0.87
C GLY A 71 0.64 -4.18 0.44
N ALA A 72 1.64 -3.41 0.85
CA ALA A 72 1.84 -2.03 0.39
C ALA A 72 2.11 -1.98 -1.12
N THR A 73 2.80 -2.98 -1.65
CA THR A 73 3.01 -3.13 -3.09
C THR A 73 1.70 -3.35 -3.83
N GLY A 74 0.82 -4.21 -3.33
CA GLY A 74 -0.53 -4.38 -3.86
C GLY A 74 -1.33 -3.08 -3.80
N ALA A 75 -1.29 -2.37 -2.66
CA ALA A 75 -1.98 -1.10 -2.50
C ALA A 75 -1.54 -0.05 -3.54
N LEU A 76 -0.24 0.08 -3.80
CA LEU A 76 0.28 1.00 -4.82
C LEU A 76 -0.03 0.53 -6.24
N ARG A 77 0.17 -0.76 -6.54
CA ARG A 77 -0.08 -1.36 -7.87
C ARG A 77 -1.52 -1.12 -8.34
N TYR A 78 -2.47 -1.15 -7.43
CA TYR A 78 -3.90 -0.99 -7.74
C TYR A 78 -4.47 0.36 -7.32
N ALA A 79 -3.61 1.36 -7.05
CA ALA A 79 -3.99 2.68 -6.57
C ALA A 79 -5.02 3.40 -7.47
N ARG A 80 -5.09 3.07 -8.76
CA ARG A 80 -6.10 3.61 -9.70
C ARG A 80 -7.56 3.36 -9.28
N HIS A 81 -7.82 2.35 -8.44
CA HIS A 81 -9.17 2.07 -7.93
C HIS A 81 -9.51 2.86 -6.66
N CYS A 82 -8.54 3.57 -6.07
CA CYS A 82 -8.75 4.41 -4.90
C CYS A 82 -9.26 5.79 -5.30
N THR A 83 -10.24 6.29 -4.55
CA THR A 83 -10.78 7.65 -4.67
C THR A 83 -10.47 8.52 -3.45
N GLY A 84 -10.07 7.90 -2.32
CA GLY A 84 -9.69 8.59 -1.10
C GLY A 84 -8.17 8.66 -0.92
N ALA A 85 -7.58 7.58 -0.39
CA ALA A 85 -6.17 7.52 -0.06
C ALA A 85 -5.56 6.13 -0.25
N VAL A 86 -4.26 6.09 -0.51
CA VAL A 86 -3.42 4.89 -0.45
C VAL A 86 -2.38 5.11 0.63
N VAL A 87 -2.37 4.26 1.66
CA VAL A 87 -1.38 4.30 2.74
C VAL A 87 -0.49 3.07 2.63
N ALA A 88 0.75 3.28 2.19
CA ALA A 88 1.71 2.23 1.89
C ALA A 88 2.88 2.29 2.89
N LEU A 89 3.03 1.26 3.72
CA LEU A 89 4.16 1.15 4.65
C LEU A 89 5.23 0.26 4.04
N VAL A 90 6.45 0.76 3.90
CA VAL A 90 7.63 0.06 3.38
C VAL A 90 7.34 -0.79 2.13
N PRO A 91 6.80 -0.19 1.05
CA PRO A 91 6.45 -0.94 -0.15
C PRO A 91 7.68 -1.52 -0.85
N GLN A 92 7.54 -2.72 -1.39
CA GLN A 92 8.56 -3.42 -2.17
C GLN A 92 8.28 -3.20 -3.67
N ILE A 93 8.70 -2.04 -4.18
CA ILE A 93 8.32 -1.57 -5.51
C ILE A 93 9.10 -2.31 -6.60
N ASP A 94 10.42 -2.40 -6.46
CA ASP A 94 11.27 -3.24 -7.29
C ASP A 94 11.73 -4.46 -6.50
N VAL A 95 10.98 -5.55 -6.67
CA VAL A 95 11.19 -6.80 -5.94
C VAL A 95 12.56 -7.44 -6.24
N ARG A 96 13.24 -7.01 -7.32
CA ARG A 96 14.60 -7.48 -7.66
C ARG A 96 15.66 -7.04 -6.65
N ASP A 97 15.38 -5.97 -5.89
CA ASP A 97 16.30 -5.47 -4.86
C ASP A 97 16.36 -6.38 -3.62
N PHE A 98 15.46 -7.36 -3.53
CA PHE A 98 15.30 -8.22 -2.36
C PHE A 98 15.63 -9.68 -2.66
N GLY A 99 16.65 -10.22 -1.98
CA GLY A 99 17.09 -11.62 -2.16
C GLY A 99 16.09 -12.68 -1.69
N TYR A 100 15.10 -12.31 -0.86
CA TYR A 100 14.08 -13.24 -0.34
C TYR A 100 12.90 -13.47 -1.29
N ALA A 101 12.76 -12.67 -2.35
CA ALA A 101 11.75 -12.88 -3.38
C ALA A 101 12.22 -13.91 -4.43
N SER A 102 12.57 -15.11 -3.94
CA SER A 102 13.33 -16.13 -4.66
C SER A 102 12.46 -17.22 -5.30
N ARG A 103 11.21 -16.91 -5.63
CA ARG A 103 10.34 -17.83 -6.36
C ARG A 103 10.95 -18.14 -7.74
N ALA A 104 11.13 -19.43 -8.04
CA ALA A 104 11.75 -19.87 -9.29
C ALA A 104 10.92 -19.48 -10.54
N ASP A 105 9.61 -19.38 -10.37
CA ASP A 105 8.66 -18.99 -11.43
C ASP A 105 8.37 -17.48 -11.48
N PHE A 106 8.91 -16.69 -10.54
CA PHE A 106 8.76 -15.23 -10.53
C PHE A 106 9.96 -14.55 -11.20
N ALA A 107 9.99 -14.65 -12.53
CA ALA A 107 11.09 -14.15 -13.34
C ALA A 107 11.27 -12.62 -13.25
N ASP A 108 12.50 -12.15 -13.46
CA ASP A 108 12.86 -10.72 -13.40
C ASP A 108 12.06 -9.86 -14.38
N ALA A 109 11.68 -10.41 -15.54
CA ALA A 109 10.80 -9.72 -16.48
C ALA A 109 9.43 -9.39 -15.86
N THR A 110 8.87 -10.32 -15.06
CA THR A 110 7.60 -10.10 -14.34
C THR A 110 7.79 -9.09 -13.22
N LYS A 111 8.91 -9.14 -12.49
CA LYS A 111 9.24 -8.14 -11.46
C LYS A 111 9.41 -6.73 -12.05
N ALA A 112 10.03 -6.61 -13.22
CA ALA A 112 10.16 -5.33 -13.93
C ALA A 112 8.79 -4.77 -14.36
N ARG A 113 7.90 -5.62 -14.92
CA ARG A 113 6.53 -5.21 -15.25
C ARG A 113 5.72 -4.83 -14.01
N LEU A 114 5.97 -5.48 -12.87
CA LEU A 114 5.38 -5.10 -11.58
C LEU A 114 5.76 -3.67 -11.20
N ARG A 115 7.06 -3.35 -11.19
CA ARG A 115 7.57 -2.00 -10.93
C ARG A 115 6.92 -0.95 -11.84
N GLU A 116 6.89 -1.22 -13.14
CA GLU A 116 6.30 -0.30 -14.12
C GLU A 116 4.80 -0.08 -13.91
N ALA A 117 4.07 -1.13 -13.54
CA ALA A 117 2.65 -1.03 -13.23
C ALA A 117 2.39 -0.19 -11.97
N ILE A 118 3.26 -0.29 -10.95
CA ILE A 118 3.17 0.56 -9.75
C ILE A 118 3.38 2.02 -10.11
N GLY A 119 4.41 2.35 -10.90
CA GLY A 119 4.67 3.72 -11.36
C GLY A 119 3.45 4.30 -12.08
N ARG A 120 2.93 3.57 -13.08
CA ARG A 120 1.71 3.98 -13.82
C ARG A 120 0.51 4.18 -12.91
N ALA A 121 0.26 3.25 -11.97
CA ALA A 121 -0.88 3.37 -11.07
C ALA A 121 -0.77 4.58 -10.13
N CYS A 122 0.45 4.95 -9.72
CA CYS A 122 0.71 6.15 -8.93
C CYS A 122 0.53 7.44 -9.75
N ASP A 123 0.85 7.42 -11.05
CA ASP A 123 0.63 8.55 -11.95
C ASP A 123 -0.86 8.74 -12.29
N GLU A 124 -1.59 7.65 -12.47
CA GLU A 124 -2.99 7.65 -12.91
C GLU A 124 -3.98 7.90 -11.77
N THR A 125 -3.61 7.61 -10.51
CA THR A 125 -4.55 7.69 -9.40
C THR A 125 -4.97 9.12 -9.06
N ALA A 126 -6.24 9.27 -8.71
CA ALA A 126 -6.78 10.51 -8.15
C ALA A 126 -6.61 10.57 -6.61
N ALA A 127 -6.28 9.46 -5.97
CA ALA A 127 -6.11 9.38 -4.52
C ALA A 127 -4.83 10.08 -4.04
N HIS A 128 -4.83 10.47 -2.77
CA HIS A 128 -3.59 10.82 -2.08
C HIS A 128 -2.80 9.56 -1.76
N VAL A 129 -1.52 9.54 -2.11
CA VAL A 129 -0.62 8.42 -1.82
C VAL A 129 0.32 8.84 -0.71
N VAL A 130 0.28 8.14 0.43
CA VAL A 130 1.18 8.35 1.55
C VAL A 130 2.05 7.11 1.72
N VAL A 131 3.36 7.28 1.53
CA VAL A 131 4.34 6.22 1.70
C VAL A 131 5.11 6.44 2.99
N HIS A 132 5.06 5.47 3.89
CA HIS A 132 5.81 5.49 5.14
C HIS A 132 7.01 4.55 5.04
N VAL A 133 8.20 5.04 5.38
CA VAL A 133 9.43 4.23 5.42
C VAL A 133 10.18 4.42 6.74
N GLY A 134 10.98 3.42 7.11
CA GLY A 134 11.91 3.49 8.25
C GLY A 134 13.29 3.98 7.82
N GLY A 135 14.30 3.68 8.64
CA GLY A 135 15.70 3.99 8.36
C GLY A 135 16.46 2.98 7.50
N ASP A 136 15.82 1.86 7.10
CA ASP A 136 16.48 0.81 6.32
C ASP A 136 16.81 1.29 4.89
N GLU A 137 18.07 1.18 4.48
CA GLU A 137 18.53 1.63 3.17
C GLU A 137 17.83 0.93 2.00
N ALA A 138 17.46 -0.35 2.16
CA ALA A 138 16.77 -1.10 1.11
C ALA A 138 15.37 -0.53 0.87
N ASP A 139 14.67 -0.13 1.93
CA ASP A 139 13.34 0.49 1.86
C ASP A 139 13.40 1.91 1.31
N VAL A 140 14.38 2.70 1.75
CA VAL A 140 14.60 4.06 1.23
C VAL A 140 14.89 4.02 -0.28
N ARG A 141 15.67 3.03 -0.75
CA ARG A 141 15.94 2.84 -2.17
C ARG A 141 14.67 2.63 -3.00
N GLN A 142 13.64 1.98 -2.45
CA GLN A 142 12.39 1.73 -3.16
C GLN A 142 11.70 3.03 -3.61
N LEU A 143 11.88 4.12 -2.86
CA LEU A 143 11.32 5.42 -3.19
C LEU A 143 11.85 5.97 -4.53
N SER A 144 13.04 5.56 -4.98
CA SER A 144 13.59 5.99 -6.27
C SER A 144 12.84 5.46 -7.49
N TYR A 145 11.94 4.50 -7.30
CA TYR A 145 11.10 3.94 -8.38
C TYR A 145 9.71 4.59 -8.44
N LEU A 146 9.37 5.47 -7.51
CA LEU A 146 8.13 6.25 -7.56
C LEU A 146 8.34 7.54 -8.37
N PRO A 147 7.26 8.10 -8.94
CA PRO A 147 7.29 9.45 -9.49
C PRO A 147 7.85 10.44 -8.48
N SER A 148 8.59 11.45 -8.94
CA SER A 148 9.12 12.47 -8.05
C SER A 148 7.98 13.18 -7.31
N THR A 149 8.13 13.42 -6.01
CA THR A 149 7.16 14.23 -5.24
C THR A 149 7.07 15.67 -5.75
N ALA A 150 8.10 16.16 -6.44
CA ALA A 150 8.05 17.45 -7.13
C ALA A 150 7.12 17.44 -8.35
N GLU A 151 6.89 16.27 -8.95
CA GLU A 151 6.09 16.07 -10.15
C GLU A 151 4.67 15.58 -9.82
N CYS A 152 4.52 14.85 -8.70
CA CYS A 152 3.24 14.34 -8.22
C CYS A 152 2.86 14.95 -6.87
N SER A 153 2.04 16.01 -6.89
CA SER A 153 1.55 16.70 -5.68
C SER A 153 0.68 15.83 -4.76
N ARG A 154 0.27 14.64 -5.23
CA ARG A 154 -0.53 13.69 -4.47
C ARG A 154 0.31 12.65 -3.71
N LEU A 155 1.60 12.54 -4.02
CA LEU A 155 2.51 11.63 -3.35
C LEU A 155 3.22 12.32 -2.19
N ARG A 156 3.08 11.76 -0.99
CA ARG A 156 3.74 12.20 0.24
C ARG A 156 4.58 11.06 0.79
N VAL A 157 5.85 11.33 1.10
CA VAL A 157 6.73 10.37 1.78
C VAL A 157 6.91 10.82 3.23
N VAL A 158 6.80 9.87 4.16
CA VAL A 158 7.02 10.07 5.59
C VAL A 158 8.09 9.10 6.06
N MET A 159 9.24 9.65 6.47
CA MET A 159 10.30 8.86 7.09
C MET A 159 10.10 8.80 8.60
N HIS A 160 10.26 7.62 9.17
CA HIS A 160 10.16 7.39 10.60
C HIS A 160 11.51 6.95 11.16
N ASP A 161 11.80 7.41 12.37
CA ASP A 161 12.90 6.90 13.19
C ASP A 161 12.53 5.51 13.76
N ILE A 162 12.47 4.52 12.88
CA ILE A 162 12.15 3.12 13.16
C ILE A 162 13.15 2.28 12.36
N ASP A 163 13.87 1.41 13.05
CA ASP A 163 14.82 0.49 12.42
C ASP A 163 14.10 -0.66 11.70
N GLY A 164 14.62 -1.00 10.52
CA GLY A 164 14.21 -2.15 9.72
C GLY A 164 12.87 -2.01 8.99
N HIS A 165 12.48 -3.12 8.37
CA HIS A 165 11.33 -3.25 7.45
C HIS A 165 9.94 -3.34 8.13
N ALA A 166 9.82 -3.02 9.41
CA ALA A 166 8.60 -3.24 10.20
C ALA A 166 8.04 -1.94 10.78
N VAL A 167 7.83 -0.94 9.92
CA VAL A 167 7.36 0.39 10.32
C VAL A 167 6.01 0.33 11.05
N GLY A 168 5.06 -0.49 10.60
CA GLY A 168 3.78 -0.67 11.26
C GLY A 168 3.92 -1.18 12.69
N ALA A 169 4.82 -2.15 12.91
CA ALA A 169 5.13 -2.67 14.24
C ALA A 169 5.81 -1.59 15.12
N GLY A 170 6.74 -0.82 14.57
CA GLY A 170 7.39 0.28 15.28
C GLY A 170 6.41 1.39 15.68
N LEU A 171 5.52 1.80 14.77
CA LEU A 171 4.45 2.77 15.07
C LEU A 171 3.47 2.24 16.12
N LYS A 172 3.19 0.93 16.11
CA LYS A 172 2.35 0.28 17.12
C LYS A 172 3.02 0.30 18.49
N ALA A 173 4.32 -0.02 18.55
CA ALA A 173 5.10 0.02 19.79
C ALA A 173 5.16 1.45 20.38
N LYS A 174 5.21 2.47 19.53
CA LYS A 174 5.14 3.89 19.92
C LYS A 174 3.71 4.38 20.24
N GLY A 175 2.68 3.55 20.07
CA GLY A 175 1.28 3.89 20.37
C GLY A 175 0.62 4.84 19.37
N VAL A 176 1.23 5.09 18.21
CA VAL A 176 0.77 6.10 17.23
C VAL A 176 0.17 5.51 15.95
N LEU A 177 0.34 4.20 15.70
CA LEU A 177 -0.09 3.55 14.45
C LEU A 177 -1.53 3.90 14.06
N HIS A 178 -2.48 3.73 14.96
CA HIS A 178 -3.89 3.94 14.66
C HIS A 178 -4.18 5.39 14.24
N GLN A 179 -3.60 6.37 14.96
CA GLN A 179 -3.76 7.78 14.64
C GLN A 179 -3.11 8.12 13.30
N THR A 180 -1.91 7.60 13.02
CA THR A 180 -1.23 7.82 11.75
C THR A 180 -2.09 7.30 10.59
N ILE A 181 -2.48 6.03 10.62
CA ILE A 181 -3.24 5.42 9.52
C ILE A 181 -4.60 6.09 9.34
N LEU A 182 -5.37 6.33 10.42
CA LEU A 182 -6.65 7.02 10.28
C LEU A 182 -6.51 8.47 9.83
N GLY A 183 -5.43 9.15 10.22
CA GLY A 183 -5.12 10.51 9.79
C GLY A 183 -4.87 10.56 8.29
N ASP A 184 -4.03 9.66 7.79
CA ASP A 184 -3.67 9.56 6.38
C ASP A 184 -4.83 9.05 5.50
N LEU A 185 -5.71 8.22 6.06
CA LEU A 185 -6.97 7.86 5.43
C LEU A 185 -8.00 9.00 5.45
N GLY A 186 -7.75 10.09 6.17
CA GLY A 186 -8.69 11.21 6.36
C GLY A 186 -9.96 10.79 7.10
N LEU A 187 -9.83 9.89 8.07
CA LEU A 187 -10.89 9.32 8.91
C LEU A 187 -10.85 9.82 10.36
N LEU A 188 -9.77 10.51 10.78
CA LEU A 188 -9.79 11.24 12.05
C LEU A 188 -10.77 12.41 11.95
N ARG A 189 -11.71 12.48 12.89
CA ARG A 189 -12.54 13.68 13.06
C ARG A 189 -11.63 14.83 13.52
N SER A 190 -11.97 16.05 13.08
CA SER A 190 -11.25 17.30 13.32
C SER A 190 -10.94 17.60 14.79
N ASP A 191 -11.61 16.93 15.73
CA ASP A 191 -11.44 17.15 17.17
C ASP A 191 -10.23 16.39 17.77
N HIS A 192 -9.49 15.62 16.96
CA HIS A 192 -8.35 14.78 17.41
C HIS A 192 -7.03 15.10 16.69
N GLN A 193 -6.92 16.26 16.04
CA GLN A 193 -5.62 16.75 15.56
C GLN A 193 -4.78 17.23 16.76
N LEU A 194 -3.77 16.45 17.14
CA LEU A 194 -2.69 16.99 17.97
C LEU A 194 -1.86 17.98 17.13
N PRO A 195 -1.36 19.06 17.72
CA PRO A 195 -0.56 20.05 17.01
C PRO A 195 0.67 19.37 16.40
N ILE A 196 0.84 19.53 15.09
CA ILE A 196 2.06 19.15 14.38
C ILE A 196 3.18 20.02 14.95
N SER A 197 4.04 19.45 15.78
CA SER A 197 5.28 20.12 16.18
C SER A 197 6.31 19.94 15.06
N CYS A 198 6.42 20.94 14.19
CA CYS A 198 7.63 21.12 13.40
C CYS A 198 8.75 21.51 14.38
N SER A 199 9.71 20.62 14.59
CA SER A 199 10.95 20.93 15.30
C SER A 199 12.14 20.59 14.41
N SER A 200 12.67 21.60 13.75
CA SER A 200 14.09 21.99 13.84
C SER A 200 14.38 23.13 12.87
N GLU A 201 14.34 24.36 13.37
CA GLU A 201 15.22 25.41 12.88
C GLU A 201 16.64 25.03 13.30
N MET A 202 17.50 24.71 12.33
CA MET A 202 18.94 24.81 12.52
C MET A 202 19.34 26.27 12.33
N ALA A 203 19.66 26.95 13.43
CA ALA A 203 20.38 28.21 13.39
C ALA A 203 21.84 27.97 12.97
N PRO A 204 22.43 28.84 12.13
CA PRO A 204 23.82 28.71 11.76
C PRO A 204 24.74 29.27 12.86
N SER A 205 25.86 28.61 13.06
CA SER A 205 27.07 29.14 13.71
C SER A 205 28.22 29.12 12.73
#